data_AF-A0A3L8Q4V0-F1
#
_entry.id   AF-A0A3L8Q4V0-F1
#
_cell.length_a   1.000
_cell.length_b   1.000
_cell.length_c   1.000
_cell.angle_alpha   90.00
_cell.angle_beta   90.00
_cell.angle_gamma   90.00
#
_symmetry.space_group_name_H-M   'P 1'
#
loop_
_entity.id
_entity.type
_entity.pdbx_description
1 polymer ?
#
loop_
_entity_poly.entity_id
_entity_poly.type
_entity_poly.pdbx_seq_one_letter_code
_entity_poly.pdbx_strand_id
1 'polypeptide(L)'
;MAMFGYMTDTGTVEPVDTVEVEAEGNLCFNHTGHDLLSLLFHFLDEWLYKFSADEFFIPREVKVLHIDRRQFKIRSIGWGEEFSLDKHP
;
A
#
# COMPACT_ATOMS: atom_id res chain seq x y z
N MET A 1 -6.18 -2.25 3.91
CA MET A 1 -6.14 -3.35 4.91
C MET A 1 -6.61 -4.70 4.37
N ALA A 2 -7.76 -4.81 3.69
CA ALA A 2 -8.28 -6.12 3.23
C ALA A 2 -7.25 -6.97 2.44
N MET A 3 -6.42 -6.34 1.61
CA MET A 3 -5.34 -7.00 0.87
C MET A 3 -4.35 -7.74 1.79
N PHE A 4 -3.82 -7.05 2.80
CA PHE A 4 -2.84 -7.64 3.74
C PHE A 4 -3.48 -8.63 4.71
N GLY A 5 -4.73 -8.41 5.12
CA GLY A 5 -5.48 -9.36 5.94
C GLY A 5 -5.81 -10.68 5.24
N TYR A 6 -5.66 -10.76 3.91
CA TYR A 6 -5.73 -12.02 3.16
C TYR A 6 -4.38 -12.76 3.14
N MET A 7 -3.27 -12.04 3.25
CA MET A 7 -1.92 -12.62 3.21
C MET A 7 -1.52 -13.22 4.55
N THR A 8 -1.83 -12.54 5.66
CA THR A 8 -1.56 -13.01 7.02
C THR A 8 -2.47 -12.30 8.02
N ASP A 9 -2.49 -12.76 9.26
CA ASP A 9 -3.14 -12.04 10.35
C ASP A 9 -2.37 -10.75 10.68
N THR A 10 -2.86 -9.61 10.20
CA THR A 10 -2.23 -8.30 10.47
C THR A 10 -2.21 -7.93 11.96
N GLY A 11 -2.92 -8.66 12.83
CA GLY A 11 -2.87 -8.46 14.28
C GLY A 11 -1.54 -8.88 14.92
N THR A 12 -0.81 -9.82 14.30
CA THR A 12 0.47 -10.35 14.79
C THR A 12 1.66 -9.45 14.41
N VAL A 13 1.47 -8.58 13.42
CA VAL A 13 2.46 -7.60 12.95
C VAL A 13 2.65 -6.49 13.98
N GLU A 14 3.90 -6.21 14.36
CA GLU A 14 4.28 -5.14 15.27
C GLU A 14 4.56 -3.83 14.50
N PRO A 15 4.10 -2.66 14.98
CA PRO A 15 4.32 -1.38 14.31
C PRO A 15 5.69 -0.80 14.68
N VAL A 16 6.77 -1.48 14.30
CA VAL A 16 8.15 -1.10 14.64
C VAL A 16 8.77 -0.14 13.64
N ASP A 17 8.32 -0.18 12.38
CA ASP A 17 8.80 0.66 11.30
C ASP A 17 7.65 1.33 10.53
N THR A 18 8.00 2.33 9.72
CA THR A 18 7.06 3.12 8.93
C THR A 18 7.48 3.25 7.48
N VAL A 19 6.56 2.94 6.58
CA VAL A 19 6.74 3.14 5.13
C VAL A 19 5.72 4.13 4.62
N GLU A 20 6.20 5.15 3.91
CA GLU A 20 5.35 6.07 3.17
C GLU A 20 5.24 5.63 1.71
N VAL A 21 4.03 5.71 1.18
CA VAL A 21 3.71 5.40 -0.22
C VAL A 21 2.95 6.58 -0.81
N GLU A 22 3.45 7.07 -1.94
CA GLU A 22 2.78 8.04 -2.79
C GLU A 22 2.44 7.36 -4.11
N ALA A 23 1.18 7.44 -4.53
CA ALA A 23 0.74 6.92 -5.82
C ALA A 23 0.03 8.01 -6.62
N GLU A 24 0.25 8.01 -7.93
CA GLU A 24 -0.38 8.95 -8.85
C GLU A 24 -1.10 8.18 -9.97
N GLY A 25 -2.35 8.56 -10.26
CA GLY A 25 -3.22 7.88 -11.24
C GLY A 25 -2.86 8.14 -12.71
N ASN A 26 -1.72 8.76 -12.99
CA ASN A 26 -1.35 9.34 -14.29
C ASN A 26 -0.43 8.44 -15.13
N LEU A 27 0.02 7.30 -14.59
CA LEU A 27 0.87 6.34 -15.32
C LEU A 27 0.01 5.29 -16.04
N CYS A 28 -0.68 5.72 -17.10
CA CYS A 28 -1.31 4.79 -18.03
C CYS A 28 -0.77 5.02 -19.44
N PHE A 29 -0.05 4.03 -19.97
CA PHE A 29 0.39 3.96 -21.38
C PHE A 29 -0.78 3.95 -22.39
N ASN A 30 -2.03 3.88 -21.91
CA ASN A 30 -3.25 3.96 -22.71
C ASN A 30 -4.15 5.09 -22.18
N HIS A 31 -4.52 6.01 -23.06
CA HIS A 31 -5.13 7.33 -22.84
C HIS A 31 -6.53 7.39 -22.17
N THR A 32 -6.92 6.45 -21.32
CA THR A 32 -8.27 6.41 -20.70
C THR A 32 -8.30 6.41 -19.17
N GLY A 33 -7.16 6.38 -18.46
CA GLY A 33 -7.10 6.11 -17.01
C GLY A 33 -6.89 7.33 -16.10
N HIS A 34 -7.64 8.42 -16.25
CA HIS A 34 -7.62 9.53 -15.27
C HIS A 34 -8.86 9.48 -14.39
N ASP A 35 -8.96 8.45 -13.55
CA ASP A 35 -10.09 8.30 -12.64
C ASP A 35 -9.67 7.70 -11.28
N LEU A 36 -10.60 7.72 -10.33
CA LEU A 36 -10.36 7.27 -8.97
C LEU A 36 -10.09 5.76 -8.87
N LEU A 37 -10.55 4.95 -9.83
CA LEU A 37 -10.28 3.52 -9.87
C LEU A 37 -8.83 3.27 -10.29
N SER A 38 -8.31 3.99 -11.29
CA SER A 38 -6.90 3.95 -11.66
C SER A 38 -6.01 4.36 -10.48
N LEU A 39 -6.38 5.43 -9.75
CA LEU A 39 -5.67 5.83 -8.53
C LEU A 39 -5.67 4.75 -7.45
N LEU A 40 -6.83 4.10 -7.22
CA LEU A 40 -6.93 3.00 -6.26
C LEU A 40 -6.10 1.79 -6.69
N PHE A 41 -6.06 1.47 -7.98
CA PHE A 41 -5.27 0.38 -8.51
C PHE A 41 -3.78 0.62 -8.25
N HIS A 42 -3.24 1.77 -8.69
CA HIS A 42 -1.83 2.12 -8.46
C HIS A 42 -1.50 2.18 -6.97
N PHE A 43 -2.41 2.71 -6.15
CA PHE A 43 -2.23 2.71 -4.70
C PHE A 43 -2.04 1.30 -4.12
N LEU A 44 -2.87 0.34 -4.52
CA LEU A 44 -2.76 -1.04 -4.06
C LEU A 44 -1.51 -1.72 -4.62
N ASP A 45 -1.15 -1.43 -5.87
CA ASP A 45 0.03 -1.97 -6.55
C ASP A 45 1.34 -1.52 -5.89
N GLU A 46 1.47 -0.23 -5.53
CA GLU A 46 2.63 0.28 -4.79
C GLU A 46 2.77 -0.38 -3.41
N TRP A 47 1.65 -0.56 -2.70
CA TRP A 47 1.64 -1.29 -1.42
C TRP A 47 2.03 -2.77 -1.59
N LEU A 48 1.58 -3.40 -2.66
CA LEU A 48 1.93 -4.78 -3.00
C LEU A 48 3.41 -4.89 -3.40
N TYR A 49 3.95 -3.88 -4.08
CA TYR A 49 5.36 -3.80 -4.46
C TYR A 49 6.26 -3.71 -3.23
N LYS A 50 5.89 -2.88 -2.23
CA LYS A 50 6.62 -2.82 -0.95
C LYS A 50 6.66 -4.14 -0.20
N PHE A 51 5.58 -4.91 -0.28
CA PHE A 51 5.53 -6.27 0.25
C PHE A 51 6.32 -7.29 -0.59
N SER A 52 6.43 -7.13 -1.91
CA SER A 52 6.95 -8.20 -2.78
C SER A 52 8.40 -8.01 -3.25
N ALA A 53 8.89 -6.77 -3.36
CA ALA A 53 10.11 -6.46 -4.10
C ALA A 53 11.16 -5.65 -3.34
N ASP A 54 10.78 -4.95 -2.26
CA ASP A 54 11.68 -4.03 -1.54
C ASP A 54 12.12 -4.66 -0.20
N GLU A 55 11.22 -4.68 0.79
CA GLU A 55 11.56 -4.94 2.21
C GLU A 55 10.71 -6.05 2.82
N PHE A 56 10.00 -6.83 2.00
CA PHE A 56 8.92 -7.73 2.44
C PHE A 56 7.99 -7.08 3.47
N PHE A 57 7.78 -5.77 3.35
CA PHE A 57 7.13 -4.98 4.39
C PHE A 57 5.65 -5.32 4.46
N ILE A 58 5.20 -5.75 5.64
CA ILE A 58 3.80 -6.02 5.93
C ILE A 58 3.28 -4.95 6.91
N PRO A 59 2.36 -4.06 6.50
CA PRO A 59 1.79 -3.09 7.41
C PRO A 59 0.72 -3.73 8.30
N ARG A 60 0.82 -3.50 9.61
CA ARG A 60 -0.25 -3.73 10.60
C ARG A 60 -1.44 -2.82 10.32
N GLU A 61 -1.17 -1.56 9.99
CA GLU A 61 -2.16 -0.56 9.66
C GLU A 61 -1.63 0.36 8.55
N VAL A 62 -2.51 0.71 7.61
CA VAL A 62 -2.26 1.71 6.57
C VAL A 62 -3.23 2.86 6.74
N LYS A 63 -2.71 4.08 6.83
CA LYS A 63 -3.48 5.32 6.92
C LYS A 63 -3.23 6.18 5.70
N VAL A 64 -4.32 6.53 5.03
CA VAL A 64 -4.29 7.52 3.96
C VAL A 64 -4.25 8.92 4.58
N LEU A 65 -3.16 9.65 4.32
CA LEU A 65 -2.93 11.00 4.84
C LEU A 65 -3.62 12.06 3.99
N HIS A 66 -3.60 11.87 2.67
CA HIS A 66 -4.17 12.84 1.74
C HIS A 66 -4.63 12.16 0.44
N ILE A 67 -5.76 12.63 -0.10
CA ILE A 67 -6.26 12.26 -1.43
C ILE A 67 -6.58 13.54 -2.19
N ASP A 68 -5.83 13.82 -3.25
CA ASP A 68 -6.16 14.85 -4.22
C ASP A 68 -6.98 14.24 -5.36
N ARG A 69 -8.28 14.55 -5.38
CA ARG A 69 -9.22 14.07 -6.40
C ARG A 69 -9.15 14.85 -7.72
N ARG A 70 -8.50 16.01 -7.74
CA ARG A 70 -8.32 16.83 -8.94
C ARG A 70 -7.06 16.43 -9.68
N GLN A 71 -5.99 16.15 -8.94
CA GLN A 71 -4.71 15.72 -9.49
C GLN A 71 -4.53 14.20 -9.50
N PHE A 72 -5.48 13.44 -8.95
CA PHE A 72 -5.42 11.99 -8.80
C PHE A 72 -4.14 11.53 -8.11
N LYS A 73 -3.88 12.09 -6.92
CA LYS A 73 -2.73 11.72 -6.09
C LYS A 73 -3.19 11.24 -4.72
N ILE A 74 -2.51 10.23 -4.20
CA ILE A 74 -2.77 9.70 -2.86
C ILE A 74 -1.46 9.57 -2.11
N ARG A 75 -1.46 9.98 -0.84
CA ARG A 75 -0.35 9.78 0.08
C ARG A 75 -0.81 8.99 1.28
N SER A 76 -0.04 7.98 1.64
CA SER A 76 -0.33 7.13 2.79
C SER A 76 0.94 6.77 3.54
N ILE A 77 0.74 6.41 4.79
CA ILE A 77 1.76 5.85 5.67
C ILE A 77 1.24 4.53 6.21
N GLY A 78 2.12 3.54 6.33
CA GLY A 78 1.84 2.27 6.96
C GLY A 78 2.84 2.00 8.08
N TRP A 79 2.36 1.42 9.17
CA TRP A 79 3.19 0.99 10.29
C TRP A 79 3.23 -0.54 10.32
N GLY A 80 4.41 -1.12 10.45
CA GLY A 80 4.58 -2.57 10.39
C GLY A 80 6.01 -3.02 10.56
N GLU A 81 6.30 -4.21 10.04
CA GLU A 81 7.62 -4.83 10.09
C GLU A 81 7.88 -5.67 8.81
N GLU A 82 9.09 -6.20 8.69
CA GLU A 82 9.44 -7.17 7.65
C GLU A 82 8.68 -8.49 7.88
N PHE A 83 8.10 -9.04 6.82
CA PHE A 83 7.34 -10.29 6.91
C PHE A 83 8.25 -11.49 7.21
N SER A 84 7.94 -12.24 8.27
CA SER A 84 8.60 -13.49 8.63
C SER A 84 7.62 -14.64 8.78
N LEU A 85 7.92 -15.79 8.16
CA LEU A 85 7.12 -17.03 8.28
C LEU A 85 7.11 -17.61 9.71
N ASP A 86 8.08 -17.26 10.54
CA ASP A 86 8.14 -17.72 11.93
C ASP A 86 7.17 -16.95 12.84
N LYS A 87 6.81 -15.72 12.46
CA LYS A 87 5.93 -14.83 13.22
C LYS A 87 4.52 -14.74 12.64
N HIS A 88 4.40 -14.77 11.32
CA HIS A 88 3.17 -14.45 10.60
C HIS A 88 2.57 -15.72 9.98
N PRO A 89 1.36 -16.13 10.39
CA PRO A 89 0.67 -17.32 9.88
C PRO A 89 0.16 -17.17 8.44
#